data_AF-A0A973F9Z0-F1
#
_entry.id   AF-A0A973F9Z0-F1
#
_cell.length_a   1.000
_cell.length_b   1.000
_cell.length_c   1.000
_cell.angle_alpha   90.00
_cell.angle_beta   90.00
_cell.angle_gamma   90.00
#
_symmetry.space_group_name_H-M   'P 1'
#
loop_
_entity.id
_entity.type
_entity.pdbx_description
1 polymer ?
#
loop_
_entity_poly.entity_id
_entity_poly.type
_entity_poly.pdbx_seq_one_letter_code
_entity_poly.pdbx_strand_id
1 'polypeptide(L)'
;MKTLKALLFIVLFSIPSLAFADLTGRWSCNDGGTYYVRQLGKEVFWYGEHNPNNPGWSNTASGYIDGNRIILRWADVPKGSIMQEGILILQTGPYQNQMQSIFKTGGFGGSIWNRS
;
A
#
# COMPACT_ATOMS: atom_id res chain seq x y z
N MET A 1 -10.65 55.59 -14.31
CA MET A 1 -9.57 54.76 -13.70
C MET A 1 -9.77 54.69 -12.18
N LYS A 2 -10.50 53.69 -11.69
CA LYS A 2 -10.47 53.29 -10.27
C LYS A 2 -10.52 51.76 -10.25
N THR A 3 -9.45 51.16 -9.77
CA THR A 3 -9.00 49.80 -10.05
C THR A 3 -9.85 48.75 -9.33
N LEU A 4 -10.63 47.99 -10.10
CA LEU A 4 -11.20 46.71 -9.71
C LEU A 4 -10.09 45.64 -9.73
N LYS A 5 -9.27 45.60 -8.69
CA LYS A 5 -8.21 44.59 -8.50
C LYS A 5 -8.32 43.99 -7.10
N ALA A 6 -9.37 43.21 -6.84
CA ALA A 6 -9.47 42.43 -5.62
C ALA A 6 -10.43 41.25 -5.74
N LEU A 7 -10.43 40.52 -6.87
CA LEU A 7 -11.23 39.30 -6.98
C LEU A 7 -10.60 38.29 -7.94
N LEU A 8 -9.31 37.99 -7.80
CA LEU A 8 -8.68 36.92 -8.58
C LEU A 8 -7.50 36.27 -7.84
N PHE A 9 -7.65 35.97 -6.54
CA PHE A 9 -6.58 35.29 -5.78
C PHE A 9 -7.08 34.32 -4.69
N ILE A 10 -8.29 33.77 -4.82
CA ILE A 10 -8.82 32.79 -3.83
C ILE A 10 -9.34 31.49 -4.49
N VAL A 11 -9.12 31.27 -5.79
CA VAL A 11 -9.63 30.05 -6.47
C VAL A 11 -8.52 29.01 -6.75
N LEU A 12 -7.26 29.29 -6.42
CA LEU A 12 -6.13 28.37 -6.70
C LEU A 12 -5.79 27.39 -5.57
N PHE A 13 -6.47 27.44 -4.42
CA PHE A 13 -6.16 26.57 -3.27
C PHE A 13 -7.29 25.62 -2.84
N SER A 14 -8.42 25.63 -3.53
CA SER A 14 -9.50 24.66 -3.34
C SER A 14 -9.50 23.60 -4.45
N ILE A 15 -8.30 23.13 -4.83
CA ILE A 15 -8.23 21.80 -5.44
C ILE A 15 -8.58 20.85 -4.29
N PRO A 16 -9.69 20.09 -4.34
CA PRO A 16 -9.86 19.01 -3.39
C PRO A 16 -8.60 18.17 -3.51
N SER A 17 -7.80 18.14 -2.44
CA SER A 17 -6.83 17.08 -2.30
C SER A 17 -7.66 15.83 -2.46
N LEU A 18 -7.46 15.09 -3.55
CA LEU A 18 -7.76 13.67 -3.55
C LEU A 18 -6.92 13.15 -2.40
N ALA A 19 -7.51 13.13 -1.21
CA ALA A 19 -6.90 12.56 -0.04
C ALA A 19 -6.72 11.11 -0.44
N PHE A 20 -5.50 10.78 -0.88
CA PHE A 20 -5.14 9.41 -1.10
C PHE A 20 -5.44 8.70 0.20
N ALA A 21 -6.00 7.50 0.06
CA ALA A 21 -6.10 6.56 1.16
C ALA A 21 -4.85 6.65 2.02
N ASP A 22 -4.96 6.77 3.35
CA ASP A 22 -3.78 6.56 4.18
C ASP A 22 -3.65 5.07 4.45
N LEU A 23 -2.85 4.37 3.65
CA LEU A 23 -2.57 2.95 3.82
C LEU A 23 -1.57 2.66 4.94
N THR A 24 -0.95 3.70 5.52
CA THR A 24 0.05 3.52 6.59
C THR A 24 -0.59 2.80 7.76
N GLY A 25 0.09 1.75 8.25
CA GLY A 25 -0.35 1.02 9.42
C GLY A 25 -0.01 -0.45 9.37
N ARG A 26 -0.54 -1.16 10.36
CA ARG A 26 -0.43 -2.61 10.47
C ARG A 26 -1.64 -3.27 9.81
N TRP A 27 -1.36 -4.33 9.07
CA TRP A 27 -2.34 -5.10 8.34
C TRP A 27 -2.15 -6.58 8.64
N SER A 28 -3.26 -7.29 8.82
CA SER A 28 -3.27 -8.74 9.01
C SER A 28 -3.81 -9.40 7.74
N CYS A 29 -3.13 -10.44 7.25
CA CYS A 29 -3.51 -11.12 6.02
C CYS A 29 -4.01 -12.54 6.29
N ASN A 30 -4.80 -13.08 5.36
CA ASN A 30 -5.35 -14.43 5.42
C ASN A 30 -4.30 -15.56 5.21
N ASP A 31 -3.04 -15.23 4.94
CA ASP A 31 -1.90 -16.16 4.99
C ASP A 31 -1.29 -16.30 6.41
N GLY A 32 -1.91 -15.67 7.41
CA GLY A 32 -1.42 -15.62 8.79
C GLY A 32 -0.34 -14.56 9.03
N GLY A 33 0.08 -13.83 8.01
CA GLY A 33 1.12 -12.81 8.07
C GLY A 33 0.67 -11.47 8.63
N THR A 34 1.62 -10.77 9.24
CA THR A 34 1.51 -9.35 9.61
C THR A 34 2.30 -8.51 8.61
N TYR A 35 1.70 -7.42 8.15
CA TYR A 35 2.26 -6.51 7.16
C TYR A 35 2.29 -5.08 7.72
N TYR A 36 3.46 -4.46 7.68
CA TYR A 36 3.71 -3.09 8.12
C TYR A 36 3.83 -2.22 6.87
N VAL A 37 2.76 -1.48 6.56
CA VAL A 37 2.64 -0.70 5.34
C VAL A 37 2.98 0.76 5.64
N ARG A 38 3.78 1.37 4.77
CA ARG A 38 4.09 2.79 4.79
C ARG A 38 3.77 3.39 3.43
N GLN A 39 2.96 4.43 3.42
CA GLN A 39 2.67 5.21 2.23
C GLN A 39 3.31 6.59 2.31
N LEU A 40 3.90 7.03 1.19
CA LEU A 40 4.48 8.35 0.99
C LEU A 40 3.93 8.91 -0.34
N GLY A 41 2.87 9.73 -0.26
CA GLY A 41 2.15 10.17 -1.45
C GLY A 41 1.58 8.98 -2.23
N LYS A 42 2.11 8.73 -3.44
CA LYS A 42 1.75 7.55 -4.25
C LYS A 42 2.63 6.34 -3.98
N GLU A 43 3.78 6.50 -3.34
CA GLU A 43 4.70 5.40 -3.08
C GLU A 43 4.21 4.56 -1.91
N VAL A 44 4.36 3.24 -2.03
CA VAL A 44 4.02 2.29 -0.98
C VAL A 44 5.21 1.39 -0.75
N PHE A 45 5.53 1.19 0.52
CA PHE A 45 6.53 0.26 1.01
C PHE A 45 5.88 -0.67 2.02
N TRP A 46 6.32 -1.91 2.09
CA TRP A 46 5.99 -2.75 3.23
C TRP A 46 7.14 -3.63 3.70
N TYR A 47 6.95 -4.13 4.91
CA TYR A 47 7.59 -5.32 5.42
C TYR A 47 6.49 -6.29 5.87
N GLY A 48 6.57 -7.55 5.44
CA GLY A 48 5.62 -8.61 5.78
C GLY A 48 6.32 -9.80 6.42
N GLU A 49 5.70 -10.44 7.41
CA GLU A 49 6.25 -11.62 8.07
C GLU A 49 5.17 -12.56 8.63
N HIS A 50 5.43 -13.86 8.62
CA HIS A 50 4.57 -14.86 9.26
C HIS A 50 4.68 -14.87 10.78
N ASN A 51 5.87 -14.61 11.32
CA ASN A 51 6.16 -14.67 12.75
C ASN A 51 7.32 -13.72 13.10
N PRO A 52 7.27 -13.00 14.23
CA PRO A 52 8.31 -12.04 14.61
C PRO A 52 9.68 -12.66 14.92
N ASN A 53 9.73 -13.92 15.39
CA ASN A 53 10.94 -14.53 15.93
C ASN A 53 11.57 -15.55 14.96
N ASN A 54 10.76 -16.43 14.37
CA ASN A 54 11.24 -17.47 13.45
C ASN A 54 10.24 -17.69 12.30
N PRO A 55 10.14 -16.73 11.37
CA PRO A 55 9.23 -16.85 10.25
C PRO A 55 9.73 -17.87 9.23
N GLY A 56 8.83 -18.70 8.69
CA GLY A 56 9.14 -19.46 7.48
C GLY A 56 9.40 -18.54 6.28
N TRP A 57 8.71 -17.39 6.24
CA TRP A 57 8.87 -16.35 5.24
C TRP A 57 8.74 -14.95 5.83
N SER A 58 9.48 -14.03 5.24
CA SER A 58 9.40 -12.60 5.47
C SER A 58 9.72 -11.91 4.15
N ASN A 59 9.02 -10.84 3.79
CA ASN A 59 9.25 -10.13 2.55
C ASN A 59 9.23 -8.61 2.73
N THR A 60 9.81 -7.93 1.75
CA THR A 60 9.61 -6.51 1.53
C THR A 60 8.94 -6.31 0.18
N ALA A 61 8.18 -5.23 0.05
CA ALA A 61 7.65 -4.79 -1.23
C ALA A 61 7.75 -3.28 -1.36
N SER A 62 7.86 -2.82 -2.59
CA SER A 62 7.76 -1.41 -2.94
C SER A 62 7.03 -1.22 -4.26
N GLY A 63 6.40 -0.06 -4.41
CA GLY A 63 5.68 0.28 -5.62
C GLY A 63 4.80 1.51 -5.44
N TYR A 64 3.67 1.55 -6.14
CA TYR A 64 2.84 2.76 -6.19
C TYR A 64 1.34 2.50 -6.25
N ILE A 65 0.57 3.52 -5.87
CA ILE A 65 -0.88 3.57 -5.99
C ILE A 65 -1.26 4.14 -7.37
N ASP A 66 -2.14 3.43 -8.06
CA ASP A 66 -2.80 3.86 -9.29
C ASP A 66 -4.32 3.66 -9.17
N GLY A 67 -5.06 4.76 -9.02
CA GLY A 67 -6.49 4.73 -8.71
C GLY A 67 -6.78 3.99 -7.40
N ASN A 68 -7.53 2.88 -7.48
CA ASN A 68 -7.83 1.99 -6.35
C ASN A 68 -6.92 0.75 -6.31
N ARG A 69 -5.81 0.76 -7.05
CA ARG A 69 -4.86 -0.35 -7.13
C ARG A 69 -3.53 0.05 -6.49
N ILE A 70 -2.86 -0.95 -5.94
CA ILE A 70 -1.49 -0.84 -5.44
C ILE A 70 -0.66 -1.85 -6.23
N ILE A 71 0.31 -1.37 -6.99
CA ILE A 71 1.16 -2.19 -7.85
C ILE A 71 2.52 -2.31 -7.16
N LEU A 72 2.92 -3.52 -6.79
CA LEU A 72 4.10 -3.81 -5.98
C LEU A 72 5.03 -4.81 -6.67
N ARG A 73 6.34 -4.60 -6.56
CA ARG A 73 7.35 -5.67 -6.65
C ARG A 73 7.70 -6.10 -5.23
N TRP A 74 7.76 -7.40 -4.99
CA TRP A 74 8.06 -7.97 -3.69
C TRP A 74 9.18 -9.01 -3.78
N ALA A 75 9.91 -9.19 -2.69
CA ALA A 75 10.90 -10.24 -2.53
C ALA A 75 10.98 -10.68 -1.07
N ASP A 76 11.11 -11.98 -0.85
CA ASP A 76 11.47 -12.53 0.45
C ASP A 76 12.89 -12.11 0.85
N VAL A 77 13.09 -11.92 2.14
CA VAL A 77 14.36 -11.51 2.76
C VAL A 77 14.82 -12.56 3.77
N PRO A 78 16.13 -12.65 4.08
CA PRO A 78 16.72 -13.77 4.83
C PRO A 78 16.45 -13.71 6.35
N LYS A 79 15.26 -13.28 6.77
CA LYS A 79 14.72 -13.58 8.09
C LYS A 79 13.93 -14.89 8.07
N GLY A 80 13.39 -15.30 6.91
CA GLY A 80 12.87 -16.64 6.64
C GLY A 80 13.68 -17.37 5.55
N SER A 81 13.17 -18.53 5.09
CA SER A 81 13.91 -19.42 4.18
C SER A 81 13.29 -19.63 2.79
N ILE A 82 12.09 -19.10 2.51
CA ILE A 82 11.39 -19.34 1.22
C ILE A 82 12.08 -18.66 0.03
N MET A 83 12.59 -17.42 0.19
CA MET A 83 13.42 -16.71 -0.80
C MET A 83 12.78 -16.53 -2.20
N GLN A 84 11.45 -16.40 -2.27
CA GLN A 84 10.72 -16.13 -3.53
C GLN A 84 10.61 -14.63 -3.83
N GLU A 85 10.26 -14.28 -5.06
CA GLU A 85 10.00 -12.89 -5.47
C GLU A 85 8.98 -12.82 -6.59
N GLY A 86 8.36 -11.64 -6.77
CA GLY A 86 7.41 -11.44 -7.85
C GLY A 86 6.74 -10.09 -7.87
N ILE A 87 5.61 -10.05 -8.56
CA ILE A 87 4.72 -8.90 -8.68
C ILE A 87 3.44 -9.21 -7.91
N LEU A 88 2.91 -8.19 -7.25
CA LEU A 88 1.64 -8.23 -6.55
C LEU A 88 0.84 -6.99 -6.90
N ILE A 89 -0.40 -7.18 -7.34
CA ILE A 89 -1.36 -6.08 -7.53
C ILE A 89 -2.51 -6.29 -6.56
N LEU A 90 -2.71 -5.29 -5.71
CA LEU A 90 -3.80 -5.24 -4.76
C LEU A 90 -4.86 -4.26 -5.22
N GLN A 91 -6.11 -4.56 -4.92
CA GLN A 91 -7.22 -3.63 -5.02
C GLN A 91 -7.66 -3.23 -3.61
N THR A 92 -7.80 -1.92 -3.38
CA THR A 92 -8.29 -1.39 -2.10
C THR A 92 -9.82 -1.47 -2.05
N GLY A 93 -10.36 -1.98 -0.95
CA GLY A 93 -11.80 -2.01 -0.68
C GLY A 93 -12.38 -0.63 -0.35
N PRO A 94 -13.72 -0.51 -0.27
CA PRO A 94 -14.37 0.72 0.17
C PRO A 94 -13.87 1.09 1.58
N TYR A 95 -13.62 2.38 1.80
CA TYR A 95 -13.04 2.92 3.04
C TYR A 95 -11.63 2.43 3.40
N GLN A 96 -10.94 1.69 2.50
CA GLN A 96 -9.51 1.35 2.61
C GLN A 96 -9.12 0.64 3.92
N ASN A 97 -10.06 -0.10 4.49
CA ASN A 97 -9.84 -0.99 5.63
C ASN A 97 -9.53 -2.43 5.18
N GLN A 98 -9.59 -2.69 3.88
CA GLN A 98 -9.28 -3.96 3.27
C GLN A 98 -8.47 -3.77 1.97
N MET A 99 -7.52 -4.67 1.72
CA MET A 99 -6.88 -4.84 0.42
C MET A 99 -7.06 -6.28 -0.04
N GLN A 100 -7.29 -6.50 -1.33
CA GLN A 100 -7.45 -7.82 -1.92
C GLN A 100 -6.47 -8.01 -3.07
N SER A 101 -5.77 -9.14 -3.14
CA SER A 101 -4.92 -9.46 -4.29
C SER A 101 -5.79 -9.72 -5.51
N ILE A 102 -5.50 -9.05 -6.62
CA ILE A 102 -6.13 -9.28 -7.92
C ILE A 102 -5.16 -9.87 -8.95
N PHE A 103 -3.86 -9.79 -8.70
CA PHE A 103 -2.82 -10.44 -9.49
C PHE A 103 -1.61 -10.74 -8.61
N LYS A 104 -0.99 -11.91 -8.78
CA LYS A 104 0.22 -12.30 -8.05
C LYS A 104 1.06 -13.29 -8.85
N THR A 105 2.38 -13.15 -8.79
CA THR A 105 3.35 -14.11 -9.33
C THR A 105 4.27 -14.61 -8.22
N GLY A 106 5.14 -15.58 -8.53
CA GLY A 106 6.20 -16.00 -7.61
C GLY A 106 5.70 -16.71 -6.36
N GLY A 107 4.50 -17.30 -6.37
CA GLY A 107 4.00 -18.11 -5.27
C GLY A 107 3.43 -17.35 -4.06
N PHE A 108 3.20 -16.04 -4.17
CA PHE A 108 2.76 -15.22 -3.04
C PHE A 108 1.47 -15.75 -2.36
N GLY A 109 1.55 -15.99 -1.04
CA GLY A 109 0.47 -16.64 -0.27
C GLY A 109 -0.74 -15.74 -0.01
N GLY A 110 -0.51 -14.53 0.50
CA GLY A 110 -1.56 -13.60 0.93
C GLY A 110 -2.54 -13.21 -0.17
N SER A 111 -3.81 -13.01 0.22
CA SER A 111 -4.88 -12.62 -0.72
C SER A 111 -5.85 -11.58 -0.18
N ILE A 112 -6.05 -11.49 1.13
CA ILE A 112 -6.95 -10.51 1.76
C ILE A 112 -6.26 -9.95 2.99
N TRP A 113 -6.04 -8.64 3.01
CA TRP A 113 -5.49 -7.89 4.14
C TRP A 113 -6.58 -7.07 4.79
N ASN A 114 -6.69 -7.12 6.11
CA ASN A 114 -7.56 -6.25 6.89
C ASN A 114 -6.71 -5.38 7.80
N ARG A 115 -7.10 -4.11 7.92
CA ARG A 115 -6.42 -3.17 8.81
C ARG A 115 -6.55 -3.64 10.27
N SER A 116 -5.47 -3.53 11.04
CA SER A 116 -5.41 -3.89 12.46
C SER A 116 -5.40 -2.67 13.36
#